data_AF-A0AA37HY32-F1
#
_entry.id   AF-A0AA37HY32-F1
#
_cell.length_a   1.000
_cell.length_b   1.000
_cell.length_c   1.000
_cell.angle_alpha   90.00
_cell.angle_beta   90.00
_cell.angle_gamma   90.00
#
_symmetry.space_group_name_H-M   'P 1'
#
loop_
_entity.id
_entity.type
_entity.pdbx_description
1 polymer ?
#
loop_
_entity_poly.entity_id
_entity_poly.type
_entity_poly.pdbx_seq_one_letter_code
_entity_poly.pdbx_strand_id
1 'polypeptide(L)'
;MAKEFIVAIELGSSKMTGIAGQKNLDGSITVLATVQENAESCIRKGVVYNIDKTGQCLTHIITKLKNILKADIAQVYVGVGGQSIRSMKNVIVKDLVTDTIVSQEMIDELMDTNRNMSYPDQEILHAATQEYKVDYQYQADPVGIQCSRLEGNFLNILWRKNFYRNLNTCFDNAGIAIAEMYLAPLALADIVLTDAEKRSGCILVDLGAETTTVSVYYKNILRHLAVIPLGGNNITKDITSLQMDELDAEKMKLKYACAYTENSAIDETLTYSIDKDRKIDSKTFIEIIEGRVQEIVENVWFQVPNEYSGKLLGGLILTGGGANMPNIEKAFRTFNNHIQIEKIRIAKFVNTTIHSTDPLITEKDGRLNTVLGLLAKGDMNCAGDEIRNDLFSGIDQKPVNANNTDNRNTRNINETITTGIVPTAAEKKQAEEDARKKKEAEDEAKRIAEEEEAKRIAEEKRKNSFTHKAMNNIKGFFKKMIEPEDE
;
A
#
# COMPACT_ATOMS: atom_id res chain seq x y z
N MET A 1 22.80 7.81 15.40
CA MET A 1 21.45 8.27 15.02
C MET A 1 20.61 7.04 14.85
N ALA A 2 19.38 7.02 15.35
CA ALA A 2 18.48 5.89 15.10
C ALA A 2 18.35 5.69 13.59
N LYS A 3 18.50 4.46 13.11
CA LYS A 3 18.29 4.18 11.69
C LYS A 3 16.82 4.42 11.37
N GLU A 4 16.59 5.02 10.22
CA GLU A 4 15.26 5.32 9.72
C GLU A 4 15.12 4.69 8.34
N PHE A 5 14.28 3.66 8.27
CA PHE A 5 13.95 3.00 7.02
C PHE A 5 12.57 2.40 7.10
N ILE A 6 11.92 2.30 5.95
CA ILE A 6 10.65 1.63 5.74
C ILE A 6 10.96 0.26 5.13
N VAL A 7 10.22 -0.78 5.54
CA VAL A 7 10.29 -2.11 4.95
C VAL A 7 8.93 -2.47 4.38
N ALA A 8 8.90 -2.88 3.12
CA ALA A 8 7.70 -3.37 2.45
C ALA A 8 7.92 -4.78 1.91
N ILE A 9 6.90 -5.64 2.00
CA ILE A 9 6.90 -7.01 1.51
C ILE A 9 5.75 -7.21 0.52
N GLU A 10 6.07 -7.66 -0.68
CA GLU A 10 5.12 -8.10 -1.69
C GLU A 10 5.08 -9.63 -1.77
N LEU A 11 3.86 -10.18 -1.73
CA LEU A 11 3.60 -11.62 -1.78
C LEU A 11 3.26 -12.07 -3.21
N GLY A 12 4.27 -12.07 -4.09
CA GLY A 12 4.13 -12.57 -5.45
C GLY A 12 4.06 -14.10 -5.51
N SER A 13 3.41 -14.65 -6.55
CA SER A 13 3.31 -16.12 -6.73
C SER A 13 4.60 -16.77 -7.24
N SER A 14 5.42 -16.04 -8.01
CA SER A 14 6.74 -16.51 -8.43
C SER A 14 7.79 -16.18 -7.37
N LYS A 15 7.83 -14.92 -6.91
CA LYS A 15 8.78 -14.44 -5.92
C LYS A 15 8.08 -13.65 -4.82
N MET A 16 8.49 -13.86 -3.59
CA MET A 16 8.20 -12.97 -2.48
C MET A 16 9.34 -11.97 -2.38
N THR A 17 9.01 -10.68 -2.40
CA THR A 17 10.02 -9.61 -2.45
C THR A 17 9.90 -8.73 -1.22
N GLY A 18 10.98 -8.63 -0.45
CA GLY A 18 11.15 -7.64 0.61
C GLY A 18 12.06 -6.52 0.15
N ILE A 19 11.64 -5.27 0.33
CA ILE A 19 12.43 -4.08 0.03
C ILE A 19 12.52 -3.20 1.27
N ALA A 20 13.68 -2.59 1.47
CA ALA A 20 13.90 -1.58 2.49
C ALA A 20 14.42 -0.29 1.86
N GLY A 21 13.91 0.85 2.29
CA GLY A 21 14.32 2.14 1.76
C GLY A 21 14.04 3.30 2.70
N GLN A 22 14.61 4.46 2.37
CA GLN A 22 14.43 5.71 3.09
C GLN A 22 13.78 6.75 2.18
N LYS A 23 12.77 7.44 2.69
CA LYS A 23 12.18 8.60 2.02
C LYS A 23 13.03 9.83 2.28
N ASN A 24 13.41 10.54 1.23
CA ASN A 24 14.13 11.79 1.31
C ASN A 24 13.15 12.97 1.43
N LEU A 25 13.64 14.11 1.92
CA LEU A 25 12.83 15.32 2.11
C LEU A 25 12.25 15.89 0.80
N ASP A 26 12.86 15.58 -0.35
CA ASP A 26 12.41 15.98 -1.68
C ASP A 26 11.33 15.06 -2.26
N GLY A 27 10.92 14.02 -1.52
CA GLY A 27 9.94 13.02 -1.96
C GLY A 27 10.54 11.87 -2.78
N SER A 28 11.84 11.87 -3.06
CA SER A 28 12.53 10.72 -3.66
C SER A 28 12.73 9.60 -2.64
N ILE A 29 12.99 8.38 -3.12
CA ILE A 29 13.20 7.20 -2.27
C ILE A 29 14.58 6.62 -2.55
N THR A 30 15.37 6.44 -1.50
CA THR A 30 16.65 5.72 -1.56
C THR A 30 16.41 4.28 -1.13
N VAL A 31 16.58 3.31 -2.04
CA VAL A 31 16.49 1.88 -1.72
C VAL A 31 17.81 1.45 -1.07
N LEU A 32 17.68 0.86 0.11
CA LEU A 32 18.81 0.39 0.92
C LEU A 32 19.10 -1.10 0.70
N ALA A 33 18.06 -1.91 0.53
CA ALA A 33 18.18 -3.34 0.32
C ALA A 33 16.96 -3.93 -0.41
N THR A 34 17.19 -4.94 -1.24
CA THR A 34 16.14 -5.77 -1.85
C THR A 34 16.49 -7.23 -1.62
N VAL A 35 15.49 -8.05 -1.28
CA VAL A 35 15.63 -9.49 -1.10
C VAL A 35 14.46 -10.19 -1.78
N GLN A 36 14.74 -11.24 -2.55
CA GLN A 36 13.73 -12.08 -3.19
C GLN A 36 13.91 -13.55 -2.78
N GLU A 37 12.78 -14.22 -2.52
CA GLU A 37 12.71 -15.67 -2.28
C GLU A 37 11.74 -16.32 -3.27
N ASN A 38 11.98 -17.58 -3.63
CA ASN A 38 11.03 -18.34 -4.46
C ASN A 38 9.75 -18.61 -3.66
N ALA A 39 8.60 -18.23 -4.22
CA ALA A 39 7.29 -18.34 -3.58
C ALA A 39 6.37 -19.43 -4.18
N GLU A 40 6.78 -20.14 -5.24
CA GLU A 40 5.93 -21.11 -5.97
C GLU A 40 5.37 -22.22 -5.08
N SER A 41 6.11 -22.57 -4.03
CA SER A 41 5.72 -23.62 -3.09
C SER A 41 4.81 -23.15 -1.95
N CYS A 42 4.60 -21.83 -1.81
CA CYS A 42 3.90 -21.24 -0.66
C CYS A 42 2.79 -20.24 -1.02
N ILE A 43 2.91 -19.52 -2.14
CA ILE A 43 1.90 -18.60 -2.67
C ILE A 43 1.37 -19.14 -4.01
N ARG A 44 0.05 -19.20 -4.16
CA ARG A 44 -0.60 -19.53 -5.43
C ARG A 44 -1.65 -18.50 -5.77
N LYS A 45 -1.60 -17.97 -6.99
CA LYS A 45 -2.50 -16.92 -7.51
C LYS A 45 -2.62 -15.72 -6.57
N GLY A 46 -1.49 -15.34 -5.94
CA GLY A 46 -1.37 -14.25 -4.96
C GLY A 46 -2.03 -14.55 -3.60
N VAL A 47 -2.37 -15.81 -3.32
CA VAL A 47 -2.99 -16.26 -2.07
C VAL A 47 -2.05 -17.22 -1.34
N VAL A 48 -1.98 -17.11 -0.02
CA VAL A 48 -1.22 -18.04 0.82
C VAL A 48 -1.79 -19.46 0.67
N TYR A 49 -1.01 -20.35 0.07
CA TYR A 49 -1.34 -21.75 -0.15
C TYR A 49 -0.79 -22.65 0.96
N ASN A 50 0.41 -22.36 1.46
CA ASN A 50 1.05 -23.11 2.54
C ASN A 50 1.59 -22.16 3.61
N ILE A 51 0.94 -22.14 4.78
CA ILE A 51 1.23 -21.21 5.89
C ILE A 51 2.67 -21.39 6.40
N ASP A 52 3.11 -22.63 6.62
CA ASP A 52 4.44 -22.91 7.19
C ASP A 52 5.55 -22.46 6.25
N LYS A 53 5.44 -22.81 4.96
CA LYS A 53 6.42 -22.41 3.94
C LYS A 53 6.42 -20.90 3.72
N THR A 54 5.25 -20.25 3.80
CA THR A 54 5.16 -18.78 3.73
C THR A 54 5.87 -18.15 4.92
N GLY A 55 5.64 -18.65 6.15
CA GLY A 55 6.34 -18.18 7.34
C GLY A 55 7.86 -18.36 7.26
N GLN A 56 8.34 -19.49 6.73
CA GLN A 56 9.78 -19.71 6.47
C GLN A 56 10.34 -18.72 5.45
N CYS A 57 9.65 -18.49 4.34
CA CYS A 57 10.07 -17.50 3.33
C CYS A 57 10.15 -16.08 3.93
N LEU A 58 9.14 -15.68 4.71
CA LEU A 58 9.13 -14.39 5.41
C LEU A 58 10.32 -14.29 6.37
N THR A 59 10.55 -15.32 7.18
CA THR A 59 11.69 -15.35 8.12
C THR A 59 13.03 -15.19 7.39
N HIS A 60 13.22 -15.86 6.26
CA HIS A 60 14.42 -15.73 5.45
C HIS A 60 14.60 -14.31 4.88
N ILE A 61 13.53 -13.71 4.32
CA ILE A 61 13.56 -12.34 3.80
C ILE A 61 13.94 -11.36 4.91
N ILE A 62 13.24 -11.44 6.04
CA ILE A 62 13.47 -10.57 7.19
C ILE A 62 14.90 -10.72 7.73
N THR A 63 15.41 -11.95 7.86
CA THR A 63 16.77 -12.20 8.33
C THR A 63 17.81 -11.62 7.38
N LYS A 64 17.64 -11.79 6.06
CA LYS A 64 18.53 -11.21 5.05
C LYS A 64 18.50 -9.68 5.08
N LEU A 65 17.32 -9.07 5.19
CA LEU A 65 17.19 -7.61 5.31
C LEU A 65 17.88 -7.09 6.59
N LYS A 66 17.65 -7.72 7.75
CA LYS A 66 18.33 -7.36 9.02
C LYS A 66 19.85 -7.37 8.88
N ASN A 67 20.40 -8.39 8.21
CA ASN A 67 21.83 -8.52 7.99
C ASN A 67 22.39 -7.42 7.09
N ILE A 68 21.69 -7.07 6.01
CA ILE A 68 22.12 -6.01 5.08
C ILE A 68 22.02 -4.63 5.75
N LEU A 69 20.90 -4.36 6.44
CA LEU A 69 20.63 -3.08 7.10
C LEU A 69 21.41 -2.93 8.41
N LYS A 70 21.93 -4.03 8.98
CA LYS A 70 22.57 -4.09 10.31
C LYS A 70 21.69 -3.51 11.42
N ALA A 71 20.40 -3.82 11.37
CA ALA A 71 19.40 -3.35 12.32
C ALA A 71 18.26 -4.37 12.38
N ASP A 72 17.61 -4.42 13.52
CA ASP A 72 16.38 -5.18 13.67
C ASP A 72 15.25 -4.53 12.86
N ILE A 73 14.20 -5.30 12.57
CA ILE A 73 13.01 -4.83 11.86
C ILE A 73 11.82 -5.06 12.78
N ALA A 74 11.25 -3.96 13.29
CA ALA A 74 10.17 -3.99 14.25
C ALA A 74 8.82 -4.34 13.59
N GLN A 75 8.60 -3.78 12.40
CA GLN A 75 7.34 -3.91 11.68
C GLN A 75 7.54 -3.75 10.17
N VAL A 76 6.60 -4.24 9.36
CA VAL A 76 6.65 -4.15 7.90
C VAL A 76 5.31 -3.78 7.28
N TYR A 77 5.36 -3.13 6.13
CA TYR A 77 4.21 -2.95 5.26
C TYR A 77 4.02 -4.17 4.36
N VAL A 78 2.78 -4.56 4.12
CA VAL A 78 2.48 -5.77 3.34
C VAL A 78 1.55 -5.44 2.18
N GLY A 79 1.95 -5.84 0.97
CA GLY A 79 1.11 -5.76 -0.21
C GLY A 79 0.19 -6.97 -0.31
N VAL A 80 -1.11 -6.72 -0.22
CA VAL A 80 -2.14 -7.75 -0.41
C VAL A 80 -2.73 -7.67 -1.81
N GLY A 81 -2.75 -8.80 -2.49
CA GLY A 81 -3.12 -8.95 -3.89
C GLY A 81 -3.84 -10.27 -4.16
N GLY A 82 -3.84 -10.68 -5.43
CA GLY A 82 -4.22 -12.03 -5.81
C GLY A 82 -5.72 -12.29 -5.96
N GLN A 83 -6.04 -13.54 -6.28
CA GLN A 83 -7.38 -14.00 -6.69
C GLN A 83 -8.48 -13.76 -5.65
N SER A 84 -8.11 -13.49 -4.40
CA SER A 84 -9.06 -13.17 -3.33
C SER A 84 -9.75 -11.82 -3.55
N ILE A 85 -9.17 -10.90 -4.33
CA ILE A 85 -9.65 -9.52 -4.46
C ILE A 85 -10.58 -9.35 -5.67
N ARG A 86 -11.73 -8.70 -5.46
CA ARG A 86 -12.62 -8.23 -6.53
C ARG A 86 -13.38 -6.99 -6.12
N SER A 87 -13.76 -6.15 -7.08
CA SER A 87 -14.69 -5.06 -6.85
C SER A 87 -16.15 -5.48 -7.02
N MET A 88 -17.03 -4.92 -6.20
CA MET A 88 -18.48 -5.08 -6.27
C MET A 88 -19.15 -3.72 -6.16
N LYS A 89 -19.95 -3.36 -7.17
CA LYS A 89 -20.76 -2.14 -7.12
C LYS A 89 -21.87 -2.32 -6.08
N ASN A 90 -22.10 -1.28 -5.27
CA ASN A 90 -23.19 -1.24 -4.31
C ASN A 90 -23.85 0.14 -4.34
N VAL A 91 -25.17 0.17 -4.19
CA VAL A 91 -25.95 1.42 -4.18
C VAL A 91 -26.79 1.44 -2.92
N ILE A 92 -26.62 2.48 -2.11
CA ILE A 92 -27.47 2.74 -0.95
C ILE A 92 -28.40 3.89 -1.29
N VAL A 93 -29.70 3.70 -1.04
CA VAL A 93 -30.73 4.70 -1.33
C VAL A 93 -31.34 5.18 -0.02
N LYS A 94 -31.50 6.49 0.12
CA LYS A 94 -32.20 7.13 1.23
C LYS A 94 -33.28 8.06 0.68
N ASP A 95 -34.53 7.75 1.01
CA ASP A 95 -35.66 8.64 0.74
C ASP A 95 -35.73 9.71 1.85
N LEU A 96 -35.82 10.96 1.43
CA LEU A 96 -35.84 12.14 2.29
C LEU A 96 -37.20 12.84 2.20
N VAL A 97 -37.48 13.69 3.18
CA VAL A 97 -38.63 14.60 3.08
C VAL A 97 -38.40 15.53 1.88
N THR A 98 -39.47 15.90 1.18
CA THR A 98 -39.39 16.84 0.07
C THR A 98 -38.66 18.11 0.49
N ASP A 99 -37.79 18.61 -0.38
CA ASP A 99 -37.00 19.82 -0.17
C ASP A 99 -35.96 19.74 0.96
N THR A 100 -35.54 18.52 1.34
CA THR A 100 -34.44 18.33 2.30
C THR A 100 -33.11 18.73 1.68
N ILE A 101 -32.35 19.57 2.39
CA ILE A 101 -30.96 19.89 2.02
C ILE A 101 -30.05 18.77 2.52
N VAL A 102 -29.26 18.19 1.61
CA VAL A 102 -28.29 17.15 1.95
C VAL A 102 -27.23 17.70 2.89
N SER A 103 -27.06 17.07 4.06
CA SER A 103 -26.01 17.38 5.04
C SER A 103 -24.86 16.37 4.94
N GLN A 104 -23.69 16.74 5.49
CA GLN A 104 -22.55 15.82 5.59
C GLN A 104 -22.90 14.56 6.38
N GLU A 105 -23.70 14.68 7.45
CA GLU A 105 -24.15 13.54 8.26
C GLU A 105 -24.93 12.51 7.43
N MET A 106 -25.78 12.95 6.48
CA MET A 106 -26.48 12.03 5.59
C MET A 106 -25.54 11.27 4.66
N ILE A 107 -24.43 11.89 4.26
CA ILE A 107 -23.41 11.27 3.42
C ILE A 107 -22.61 10.24 4.22
N ASP A 108 -22.24 10.59 5.45
CA ASP A 108 -21.55 9.68 6.36
C ASP A 108 -22.43 8.46 6.69
N GLU A 109 -23.72 8.65 6.93
CA GLU A 109 -24.68 7.55 7.13
C GLU A 109 -24.78 6.60 5.92
N LEU A 110 -24.80 7.12 4.69
CA LEU A 110 -24.78 6.28 3.49
C LEU A 110 -23.49 5.47 3.39
N MET A 111 -22.36 6.08 3.73
CA MET A 111 -21.06 5.42 3.72
C MET A 111 -20.97 4.34 4.79
N ASP A 112 -21.45 4.61 6.01
CA ASP A 112 -21.48 3.66 7.11
C ASP A 112 -22.42 2.49 6.82
N THR A 113 -23.59 2.77 6.25
CA THR A 113 -24.51 1.73 5.78
C THR A 113 -23.84 0.83 4.76
N ASN A 114 -23.12 1.40 3.79
CA ASN A 114 -22.37 0.63 2.80
C ASN A 114 -21.24 -0.20 3.43
N ARG A 115 -20.47 0.37 4.37
CA ARG A 115 -19.37 -0.32 5.07
C ARG A 115 -19.85 -1.47 5.95
N ASN A 116 -21.07 -1.38 6.47
CA ASN A 116 -21.69 -2.43 7.29
C ASN A 116 -22.39 -3.52 6.46
N MET A 117 -22.36 -3.45 5.13
CA MET A 117 -22.91 -4.51 4.27
C MET A 117 -22.13 -5.82 4.46
N SER A 118 -22.88 -6.90 4.64
CA SER A 118 -22.32 -8.24 4.78
C SER A 118 -22.28 -8.95 3.44
N TYR A 119 -21.14 -9.57 3.14
CA TYR A 119 -20.95 -10.43 1.98
C TYR A 119 -20.60 -11.86 2.46
N PRO A 120 -21.25 -12.91 1.94
CA PRO A 120 -20.91 -14.29 2.32
C PRO A 120 -19.43 -14.61 2.08
N ASP A 121 -18.75 -15.13 3.10
CA ASP A 121 -17.32 -15.48 3.11
C ASP A 121 -16.34 -14.34 2.71
N GLN A 122 -16.83 -13.11 2.64
CA GLN A 122 -16.07 -11.95 2.19
C GLN A 122 -16.20 -10.75 3.15
N GLU A 123 -15.23 -9.86 3.09
CA GLU A 123 -15.19 -8.60 3.84
C GLU A 123 -14.82 -7.44 2.92
N ILE A 124 -15.33 -6.26 3.25
CA ILE A 124 -15.01 -5.02 2.57
C ILE A 124 -13.64 -4.56 3.09
N LEU A 125 -12.64 -4.56 2.19
CA LEU A 125 -11.30 -4.06 2.48
C LEU A 125 -11.19 -2.56 2.19
N HIS A 126 -11.90 -2.09 1.17
CA HIS A 126 -11.94 -0.67 0.80
C HIS A 126 -13.28 -0.35 0.15
N ALA A 127 -13.81 0.85 0.38
CA ALA A 127 -15.02 1.34 -0.27
C ALA A 127 -14.70 2.64 -0.99
N ALA A 128 -14.66 2.61 -2.32
CA ALA A 128 -14.43 3.78 -3.15
C ALA A 128 -15.76 4.44 -3.51
N THR A 129 -16.00 5.64 -2.98
CA THR A 129 -17.14 6.48 -3.34
C THR A 129 -17.10 6.82 -4.83
N GLN A 130 -18.22 6.62 -5.51
CA GLN A 130 -18.42 7.02 -6.91
C GLN A 130 -19.13 8.38 -6.92
N GLU A 131 -20.08 8.59 -7.83
CA GLU A 131 -20.97 9.75 -7.79
C GLU A 131 -22.18 9.50 -6.88
N TYR A 132 -22.63 10.54 -6.19
CA TYR A 132 -23.95 10.54 -5.56
C TYR A 132 -25.00 10.88 -6.61
N LYS A 133 -26.18 10.30 -6.48
CA LYS A 133 -27.34 10.66 -7.30
C LYS A 133 -28.33 11.42 -6.44
N VAL A 134 -28.56 12.67 -6.81
CA VAL A 134 -29.45 13.60 -6.15
C VAL A 134 -30.68 13.74 -7.06
N ASP A 135 -31.76 13.08 -6.66
CA ASP A 135 -32.94 12.79 -7.49
C ASP A 135 -32.58 12.13 -8.84
N TYR A 136 -32.43 12.93 -9.90
CA TYR A 136 -32.12 12.46 -11.26
C TYR A 136 -30.72 12.86 -11.75
N GLN A 137 -29.95 13.63 -10.97
CA GLN A 137 -28.65 14.17 -11.37
C GLN A 137 -27.51 13.54 -10.57
N TYR A 138 -26.38 13.27 -11.25
CA TYR A 138 -25.17 12.81 -10.58
C TYR A 138 -24.33 13.99 -10.11
N GLN A 139 -23.88 13.93 -8.86
CA GLN A 139 -23.07 14.95 -8.21
C GLN A 139 -21.90 14.29 -7.48
N ALA A 140 -20.71 14.87 -7.60
CA ALA A 140 -19.54 14.41 -6.86
C ALA A 140 -19.60 14.84 -5.38
N ASP A 141 -20.08 16.07 -5.16
CA ASP A 141 -20.30 16.65 -3.84
C ASP A 141 -21.78 17.08 -3.74
N PRO A 142 -22.63 16.28 -3.07
CA PRO A 142 -24.06 16.54 -2.97
C PRO A 142 -24.44 17.48 -1.82
N VAL A 143 -23.50 17.84 -0.93
CA VAL A 143 -23.81 18.61 0.29
C VAL A 143 -24.33 20.00 -0.08
N GLY A 144 -25.41 20.42 0.59
CA GLY A 144 -26.06 21.70 0.32
C GLY A 144 -27.06 21.68 -0.85
N ILE A 145 -27.17 20.56 -1.57
CA ILE A 145 -28.17 20.40 -2.64
C ILE A 145 -29.47 19.88 -2.04
N GLN A 146 -30.57 20.44 -2.52
CA GLN A 146 -31.92 20.04 -2.12
C GLN A 146 -32.37 18.81 -2.92
N CYS A 147 -32.86 17.77 -2.24
CA CYS A 147 -33.44 16.61 -2.91
C CYS A 147 -34.47 15.87 -2.05
N SER A 148 -35.24 15.03 -2.75
CA SER A 148 -36.18 14.08 -2.13
C SER A 148 -35.61 12.66 -2.05
N ARG A 149 -34.64 12.34 -2.91
CA ARG A 149 -34.00 11.03 -2.98
C ARG A 149 -32.51 11.18 -3.16
N LEU A 150 -31.76 10.53 -2.27
CA LEU A 150 -30.30 10.53 -2.28
C LEU A 150 -29.79 9.10 -2.46
N GLU A 151 -29.00 8.85 -3.50
CA GLU A 151 -28.35 7.56 -3.74
C GLU A 151 -26.84 7.71 -3.62
N GLY A 152 -26.21 6.91 -2.74
CA GLY A 152 -24.76 6.75 -2.67
C GLY A 152 -24.33 5.57 -3.52
N ASN A 153 -23.56 5.83 -4.59
CA ASN A 153 -22.95 4.78 -5.39
C ASN A 153 -21.54 4.49 -4.87
N PHE A 154 -21.26 3.23 -4.59
CA PHE A 154 -19.99 2.78 -4.02
C PHE A 154 -19.41 1.62 -4.84
N LEU A 155 -18.09 1.55 -4.85
CA LEU A 155 -17.35 0.38 -5.34
C LEU A 155 -16.63 -0.25 -4.15
N ASN A 156 -17.15 -1.37 -3.68
CA ASN A 156 -16.57 -2.13 -2.57
C ASN A 156 -15.52 -3.09 -3.11
N ILE A 157 -14.30 -2.96 -2.60
CA ILE A 157 -13.22 -3.92 -2.85
C ILE A 157 -13.32 -5.00 -1.78
N LEU A 158 -13.68 -6.19 -2.20
CA LEU A 158 -13.92 -7.33 -1.35
C LEU A 158 -12.73 -8.29 -1.38
N TRP A 159 -12.50 -8.96 -0.26
CA TRP A 159 -11.59 -10.10 -0.17
C TRP A 159 -12.21 -11.27 0.60
N ARG A 160 -11.59 -12.45 0.56
CA ARG A 160 -12.05 -13.63 1.33
C ARG A 160 -11.54 -13.59 2.77
N LYS A 161 -12.40 -13.81 3.76
CA LYS A 161 -12.03 -13.78 5.20
C LYS A 161 -10.86 -14.71 5.55
N ASN A 162 -10.87 -15.91 4.99
CA ASN A 162 -9.81 -16.91 5.23
C ASN A 162 -8.42 -16.44 4.76
N PHE A 163 -8.35 -15.60 3.73
CA PHE A 163 -7.08 -15.09 3.21
C PHE A 163 -6.38 -14.21 4.25
N TYR A 164 -7.11 -13.29 4.88
CA TYR A 164 -6.58 -12.43 5.93
C TYR A 164 -6.08 -13.21 7.14
N ARG A 165 -6.88 -14.17 7.62
CA ARG A 165 -6.50 -15.00 8.76
C ARG A 165 -5.21 -15.77 8.48
N ASN A 166 -5.12 -16.44 7.33
CA ASN A 166 -3.93 -17.20 6.95
C ASN A 166 -2.70 -16.29 6.84
N LEU A 167 -2.88 -15.08 6.29
CA LEU A 167 -1.82 -14.09 6.17
C LEU A 167 -1.29 -13.68 7.54
N ASN A 168 -2.14 -13.25 8.46
CA ASN A 168 -1.72 -12.89 9.83
C ASN A 168 -0.99 -14.04 10.52
N THR A 169 -1.50 -15.28 10.42
CA THR A 169 -0.82 -16.45 10.98
C THR A 169 0.60 -16.63 10.43
N CYS A 170 0.84 -16.33 9.15
CA CYS A 170 2.19 -16.41 8.57
C CYS A 170 3.15 -15.38 9.17
N PHE A 171 2.68 -14.14 9.38
CA PHE A 171 3.49 -13.06 9.96
C PHE A 171 3.73 -13.27 11.45
N ASP A 172 2.72 -13.75 12.18
CA ASP A 172 2.85 -14.15 13.59
C ASP A 172 3.89 -15.28 13.75
N ASN A 173 3.82 -16.32 12.90
CA ASN A 173 4.79 -17.41 12.89
C ASN A 173 6.21 -16.96 12.54
N ALA A 174 6.34 -15.91 11.71
CA ALA A 174 7.63 -15.30 11.36
C ALA A 174 8.13 -14.30 12.42
N GLY A 175 7.33 -14.02 13.47
CA GLY A 175 7.69 -13.11 14.55
C GLY A 175 7.87 -11.66 14.12
N ILE A 176 7.13 -11.21 13.10
CA ILE A 176 7.24 -9.85 12.55
C ILE A 176 5.88 -9.15 12.56
N ALA A 177 5.81 -7.96 13.15
CA ALA A 177 4.58 -7.18 13.20
C ALA A 177 4.27 -6.55 11.83
N ILE A 178 2.98 -6.43 11.53
CA ILE A 178 2.50 -5.74 10.33
C ILE A 178 2.14 -4.32 10.74
N ALA A 179 2.80 -3.33 10.13
CA ALA A 179 2.48 -1.92 10.32
C ALA A 179 1.13 -1.61 9.66
N GLU A 180 1.02 -1.92 8.37
CA GLU A 180 -0.21 -1.78 7.60
C GLU A 180 -0.23 -2.73 6.40
N MET A 181 -1.43 -3.13 5.98
CA MET A 181 -1.64 -3.87 4.73
C MET A 181 -2.22 -2.94 3.68
N TYR A 182 -1.57 -2.86 2.52
CA TYR A 182 -2.06 -2.10 1.39
C TYR A 182 -2.55 -3.01 0.27
N LEU A 183 -3.63 -2.60 -0.38
CA LEU A 183 -4.05 -3.15 -1.66
C LEU A 183 -2.95 -2.92 -2.70
N ALA A 184 -2.24 -3.98 -3.06
CA ALA A 184 -1.13 -3.94 -4.02
C ALA A 184 -1.54 -3.30 -5.37
N PRO A 185 -2.72 -3.57 -5.95
CA PRO A 185 -3.13 -2.92 -7.20
C PRO A 185 -3.33 -1.41 -7.09
N LEU A 186 -3.74 -0.91 -5.91
CA LEU A 186 -3.92 0.52 -5.66
C LEU A 186 -2.56 1.20 -5.45
N ALA A 187 -1.68 0.58 -4.64
CA ALA A 187 -0.31 1.07 -4.44
C ALA A 187 0.47 1.14 -5.75
N LEU A 188 0.32 0.12 -6.62
CA LEU A 188 0.89 0.10 -7.96
C LEU A 188 0.33 1.24 -8.83
N ALA A 189 -0.99 1.42 -8.86
CA ALA A 189 -1.63 2.45 -9.65
C ALA A 189 -1.19 3.87 -9.26
N ASP A 190 -0.93 4.12 -7.97
CA ASP A 190 -0.49 5.42 -7.47
C ASP A 190 0.90 5.83 -7.94
N ILE A 191 1.76 4.85 -8.21
CA ILE A 191 3.15 5.13 -8.58
C ILE A 191 3.43 4.93 -10.08
N VAL A 192 2.59 4.18 -10.79
CA VAL A 192 2.73 3.89 -12.23
C VAL A 192 1.90 4.82 -13.11
N LEU A 193 0.69 5.16 -12.69
CA LEU A 193 -0.20 6.00 -13.49
C LEU A 193 0.10 7.47 -13.25
N THR A 194 -0.02 8.28 -14.29
CA THR A 194 -0.01 9.73 -14.17
C THR A 194 -1.40 10.25 -13.82
N ASP A 195 -1.48 11.42 -13.19
CA ASP A 195 -2.76 12.08 -12.90
C ASP A 195 -3.57 12.35 -14.19
N ALA A 196 -2.89 12.62 -15.31
CA ALA A 196 -3.52 12.80 -16.60
C ALA A 196 -4.19 11.51 -17.09
N GLU A 197 -3.53 10.35 -16.95
CA GLU A 197 -4.10 9.04 -17.31
C GLU A 197 -5.28 8.69 -16.42
N LYS A 198 -5.17 8.86 -15.09
CA LYS A 198 -6.29 8.61 -14.16
C LYS A 198 -7.50 9.53 -14.41
N ARG A 199 -7.25 10.81 -14.74
CA ARG A 199 -8.31 11.80 -14.98
C ARG A 199 -9.03 11.57 -16.29
N SER A 200 -8.26 11.40 -17.37
CA SER A 200 -8.79 11.15 -18.73
C SER A 200 -9.39 9.76 -18.89
N GLY A 201 -9.03 8.84 -17.98
CA GLY A 201 -9.54 7.49 -17.88
C GLY A 201 -8.61 6.48 -18.54
N CYS A 202 -8.24 5.45 -17.82
CA CYS A 202 -7.31 4.43 -18.32
C CYS A 202 -7.59 3.06 -17.73
N ILE A 203 -7.02 2.04 -18.37
CA ILE A 203 -6.97 0.67 -17.88
C ILE A 203 -5.53 0.39 -17.45
N LEU A 204 -5.32 0.01 -16.20
CA LEU A 204 -4.06 -0.53 -15.73
C LEU A 204 -4.15 -2.06 -15.70
N VAL A 205 -3.21 -2.71 -16.38
CA VAL A 205 -3.09 -4.18 -16.42
C VAL A 205 -1.72 -4.57 -15.87
N ASP A 206 -1.73 -5.29 -14.76
CA ASP A 206 -0.54 -5.89 -14.16
C ASP A 206 -0.46 -7.36 -14.56
N LEU A 207 0.49 -7.69 -15.43
CA LEU A 207 0.73 -9.04 -15.96
C LEU A 207 1.73 -9.78 -15.06
N GLY A 208 1.20 -10.47 -14.06
CA GLY A 208 1.99 -11.25 -13.10
C GLY A 208 2.28 -12.68 -13.55
N ALA A 209 2.84 -13.46 -12.62
CA ALA A 209 3.19 -14.87 -12.84
C ALA A 209 1.96 -15.78 -12.90
N GLU A 210 1.06 -15.75 -11.92
CA GLU A 210 -0.15 -16.60 -11.90
C GLU A 210 -1.45 -15.81 -12.02
N THR A 211 -1.37 -14.48 -12.03
CA THR A 211 -2.52 -13.59 -12.05
C THR A 211 -2.27 -12.40 -12.95
N THR A 212 -3.34 -11.93 -13.57
CA THR A 212 -3.39 -10.66 -14.29
C THR A 212 -4.41 -9.77 -13.59
N THR A 213 -3.99 -8.61 -13.10
CA THR A 213 -4.88 -7.68 -12.41
C THR A 213 -5.30 -6.56 -13.33
N VAL A 214 -6.60 -6.28 -13.41
CA VAL A 214 -7.18 -5.22 -14.24
C VAL A 214 -7.82 -4.17 -13.33
N SER A 215 -7.39 -2.92 -13.45
CA SER A 215 -7.99 -1.77 -12.76
C SER A 215 -8.42 -0.73 -13.79
N VAL A 216 -9.66 -0.25 -13.69
CA VAL A 216 -10.18 0.81 -14.56
C VAL A 216 -10.32 2.09 -13.74
N TYR A 217 -9.69 3.17 -14.19
CA TYR A 217 -9.80 4.49 -13.60
C TYR A 217 -10.52 5.43 -14.56
N TYR A 218 -11.38 6.31 -14.04
CA TYR A 218 -12.01 7.38 -14.81
C TYR A 218 -12.36 8.56 -13.89
N LYS A 219 -11.97 9.78 -14.29
CA LYS A 219 -12.09 11.00 -13.47
C LYS A 219 -11.41 10.84 -12.10
N ASN A 220 -10.21 10.25 -12.06
CA ASN A 220 -9.44 9.97 -10.83
C ASN A 220 -10.09 8.97 -9.85
N ILE A 221 -11.20 8.34 -10.20
CA ILE A 221 -11.89 7.37 -9.35
C ILE A 221 -11.63 5.96 -9.89
N LEU A 222 -11.35 5.00 -8.99
CA LEU A 222 -11.33 3.58 -9.30
C LEU A 222 -12.76 3.11 -9.61
N ARG A 223 -12.98 2.63 -10.84
CA ARG A 223 -14.29 2.22 -11.37
C ARG A 223 -14.49 0.71 -11.39
N HIS A 224 -13.41 -0.05 -11.51
CA HIS A 224 -13.43 -1.51 -11.53
C HIS A 224 -12.08 -2.05 -11.11
N LEU A 225 -12.07 -3.15 -10.37
CA LEU A 225 -10.88 -3.91 -10.00
C LEU A 225 -11.22 -5.41 -10.06
N ALA A 226 -10.47 -6.15 -10.87
CA ALA A 226 -10.62 -7.60 -10.97
C ALA A 226 -9.27 -8.28 -11.11
N VAL A 227 -9.15 -9.47 -10.53
CA VAL A 227 -7.96 -10.32 -10.66
C VAL A 227 -8.33 -11.57 -11.45
N ILE A 228 -7.72 -11.72 -12.63
CA ILE A 228 -7.87 -12.87 -13.51
C ILE A 228 -6.82 -13.91 -13.09
N PRO A 229 -7.19 -15.18 -12.84
CA PRO A 229 -6.26 -16.22 -12.39
C PRO A 229 -5.45 -16.85 -13.55
N LEU A 230 -4.96 -16.00 -14.45
CA LEU A 230 -4.11 -16.33 -15.58
C LEU A 230 -2.91 -15.38 -15.60
N GLY A 231 -1.70 -15.90 -15.81
CA GLY A 231 -0.47 -15.12 -15.92
C GLY A 231 0.63 -15.85 -16.68
N GLY A 232 1.87 -15.34 -16.58
CA GLY A 232 3.01 -15.88 -17.31
C GLY A 232 3.37 -17.35 -17.02
N ASN A 233 3.00 -17.90 -15.87
CA ASN A 233 3.20 -19.31 -15.50
C ASN A 233 2.19 -20.22 -16.22
N ASN A 234 1.02 -19.71 -16.62
CA ASN A 234 0.11 -20.49 -17.46
C ASN A 234 0.75 -20.76 -18.83
N ILE A 235 1.43 -19.75 -19.39
CA ILE A 235 2.20 -19.91 -20.65
C ILE A 235 3.30 -20.96 -20.45
N THR A 236 4.06 -20.88 -19.36
CA THR A 236 5.09 -21.89 -19.03
C THR A 236 4.50 -23.30 -18.94
N LYS A 237 3.36 -23.43 -18.26
CA LYS A 237 2.65 -24.72 -18.12
C LYS A 237 2.20 -25.26 -19.47
N ASP A 238 1.71 -24.42 -20.37
CA ASP A 238 1.32 -24.89 -21.70
C ASP A 238 2.53 -25.34 -22.52
N ILE A 239 3.68 -24.67 -22.40
CA ILE A 239 4.93 -25.09 -23.05
C ILE A 239 5.39 -26.48 -22.57
N THR A 240 5.09 -26.87 -21.32
CA THR A 240 5.41 -28.23 -20.83
C THR A 240 4.72 -29.35 -21.61
N SER A 241 3.63 -29.04 -22.34
CA SER A 241 2.97 -30.00 -23.24
C SER A 241 3.89 -30.49 -24.37
N LEU A 242 4.96 -29.76 -24.67
CA LEU A 242 6.03 -30.14 -25.61
C LEU A 242 7.08 -31.09 -24.99
N GLN A 243 6.69 -31.86 -23.97
CA GLN A 243 7.52 -32.88 -23.32
C GLN A 243 8.82 -32.33 -22.70
N MET A 244 8.72 -31.16 -22.06
CA MET A 244 9.82 -30.58 -21.27
C MET A 244 9.36 -30.27 -19.84
N ASP A 245 10.33 -30.19 -18.92
CA ASP A 245 10.03 -29.80 -17.54
C ASP A 245 9.75 -28.29 -17.43
N GLU A 246 9.21 -27.85 -16.29
CA GLU A 246 8.80 -26.45 -16.08
C GLU A 246 10.00 -25.48 -16.11
N LEU A 247 11.19 -25.94 -15.70
CA LEU A 247 12.41 -25.13 -15.70
C LEU A 247 12.91 -24.86 -17.12
N ASP A 248 12.94 -25.87 -17.98
CA ASP A 248 13.29 -25.72 -19.37
C ASP A 248 12.20 -24.96 -20.15
N ALA A 249 10.92 -25.20 -19.84
CA ALA A 249 9.82 -24.42 -20.39
C ALA A 249 9.96 -22.92 -20.09
N GLU A 250 10.32 -22.56 -18.85
CA GLU A 250 10.54 -21.16 -18.48
C GLU A 250 11.73 -20.55 -19.23
N LYS A 251 12.84 -21.28 -19.35
CA LYS A 251 14.00 -20.82 -20.14
C LYS A 251 13.62 -20.61 -21.60
N MET A 252 12.87 -21.53 -22.19
CA MET A 252 12.39 -21.44 -23.57
C MET A 252 11.47 -20.23 -23.73
N LYS A 253 10.55 -20.01 -22.79
CA LYS A 253 9.67 -18.83 -22.76
C LYS A 253 10.48 -17.54 -22.73
N LEU A 254 11.41 -17.40 -21.78
CA LEU A 254 12.23 -16.19 -21.64
C LEU A 254 13.12 -15.93 -22.87
N LYS A 255 13.53 -16.98 -23.59
CA LYS A 255 14.46 -16.88 -24.72
C LYS A 255 13.77 -16.67 -26.08
N TYR A 256 12.66 -17.36 -26.32
CA TYR A 256 12.04 -17.47 -27.65
C TYR A 256 10.60 -16.98 -27.71
N ALA A 257 9.93 -16.74 -26.57
CA ALA A 257 8.51 -16.35 -26.61
C ALA A 257 8.32 -14.98 -27.25
N CYS A 258 7.25 -14.89 -28.02
CA CYS A 258 6.71 -13.66 -28.57
C CYS A 258 5.19 -13.68 -28.32
N ALA A 259 4.64 -12.57 -27.86
CA ALA A 259 3.21 -12.47 -27.54
C ALA A 259 2.33 -12.43 -28.79
N TYR A 260 2.89 -12.01 -29.93
CA TYR A 260 2.24 -11.97 -31.23
C TYR A 260 3.26 -11.96 -32.36
N THR A 261 3.06 -12.84 -33.34
CA THR A 261 3.91 -13.06 -34.51
C THR A 261 3.05 -12.91 -35.75
N GLU A 262 3.51 -12.12 -36.72
CA GLU A 262 2.78 -12.02 -37.98
C GLU A 262 2.91 -13.32 -38.77
N ASN A 263 1.83 -13.74 -39.45
CA ASN A 263 1.82 -14.96 -40.25
C ASN A 263 2.95 -14.99 -41.30
N SER A 264 3.34 -13.83 -41.85
CA SER A 264 4.44 -13.71 -42.81
C SER A 264 5.84 -13.87 -42.21
N ALA A 265 5.97 -13.77 -40.88
CA ALA A 265 7.23 -13.93 -40.16
C ALA A 265 7.42 -15.35 -39.59
N ILE A 266 6.43 -16.23 -39.74
CA ILE A 266 6.51 -17.62 -39.28
C ILE A 266 7.31 -18.43 -40.31
N ASP A 267 8.49 -18.89 -39.90
CA ASP A 267 9.28 -19.88 -40.64
C ASP A 267 8.88 -21.29 -40.19
N GLU A 268 8.25 -22.04 -41.09
CA GLU A 268 7.79 -23.42 -40.82
C GLU A 268 8.94 -24.43 -40.67
N THR A 269 10.15 -24.09 -41.12
CA THR A 269 11.33 -24.96 -41.04
C THR A 269 12.21 -24.69 -39.82
N LEU A 270 11.97 -23.56 -39.13
CA LEU A 270 12.73 -23.17 -37.97
C LEU A 270 12.43 -24.07 -36.78
N THR A 271 13.48 -24.50 -36.08
CA THR A 271 13.38 -25.28 -34.85
C THR A 271 14.11 -24.60 -33.70
N TYR A 272 13.55 -24.69 -32.50
CA TYR A 272 14.19 -24.24 -31.27
C TYR A 272 14.82 -25.42 -30.54
N SER A 273 16.05 -25.24 -30.07
CA SER A 273 16.75 -26.26 -29.28
C SER A 273 16.36 -26.13 -27.82
N ILE A 274 15.80 -27.20 -27.24
CA ILE A 274 15.56 -27.30 -25.80
C ILE A 274 16.90 -27.58 -25.11
N ASP A 275 17.61 -28.59 -25.59
CA ASP A 275 18.96 -28.96 -25.18
C ASP A 275 19.79 -29.42 -26.39
N LYS A 276 20.85 -30.19 -26.17
CA LYS A 276 21.76 -30.63 -27.23
C LYS A 276 21.10 -31.58 -28.23
N ASP A 277 20.15 -32.38 -27.77
CA ASP A 277 19.60 -33.51 -28.52
C ASP A 277 18.11 -33.33 -28.86
N ARG A 278 17.39 -32.51 -28.08
CA ARG A 278 15.95 -32.26 -28.26
C ARG A 278 15.68 -30.90 -28.91
N LYS A 279 14.83 -30.90 -29.94
CA LYS A 279 14.34 -29.70 -30.64
C LYS A 279 12.83 -29.73 -30.78
N ILE A 280 12.24 -28.55 -30.95
CA ILE A 280 10.82 -28.36 -31.22
C ILE A 280 10.62 -27.45 -32.42
N ASP A 281 9.52 -27.65 -33.13
CA ASP A 281 9.14 -26.78 -34.24
C ASP A 281 8.75 -25.39 -33.71
N SER A 282 9.33 -24.35 -34.32
CA SER A 282 9.09 -22.96 -33.93
C SER A 282 7.62 -22.59 -34.05
N LYS A 283 6.95 -23.06 -35.11
CA LYS A 283 5.53 -22.81 -35.37
C LYS A 283 4.65 -23.29 -34.22
N THR A 284 4.80 -24.54 -33.79
CA THR A 284 4.03 -25.11 -32.68
C THR A 284 4.30 -24.38 -31.36
N PHE A 285 5.56 -23.98 -31.12
CA PHE A 285 5.91 -23.18 -29.95
C PHE A 285 5.20 -21.82 -29.94
N ILE A 286 5.19 -21.12 -31.08
CA ILE A 286 4.50 -19.84 -31.27
C ILE A 286 2.99 -20.01 -31.04
N GLU A 287 2.35 -21.00 -31.67
CA GLU A 287 0.90 -21.25 -31.56
C GLU A 287 0.46 -21.49 -30.11
N ILE A 288 1.24 -22.24 -29.31
CA ILE A 288 0.94 -22.48 -27.89
C ILE A 288 0.97 -21.18 -27.09
N ILE A 289 2.00 -20.36 -27.30
CA ILE A 289 2.17 -19.11 -26.56
C ILE A 289 1.09 -18.11 -26.93
N GLU A 290 0.86 -17.90 -28.23
CA GLU A 290 -0.14 -16.97 -28.73
C GLU A 290 -1.54 -17.36 -28.29
N GLY A 291 -1.88 -18.66 -28.28
CA GLY A 291 -3.15 -19.14 -27.76
C GLY A 291 -3.40 -18.73 -26.31
N ARG A 292 -2.40 -18.88 -25.43
CA ARG A 292 -2.53 -18.45 -24.03
C ARG A 292 -2.52 -16.94 -23.86
N VAL A 293 -1.70 -16.22 -24.63
CA VAL A 293 -1.68 -14.76 -24.59
C VAL A 293 -3.01 -14.20 -25.06
N GLN A 294 -3.58 -14.73 -26.13
CA GLN A 294 -4.91 -14.36 -26.64
C GLN A 294 -5.97 -14.54 -25.55
N GLU A 295 -6.01 -15.69 -24.89
CA GLU A 295 -6.95 -15.94 -23.79
C GLU A 295 -6.80 -14.91 -22.65
N ILE A 296 -5.56 -14.61 -22.23
CA ILE A 296 -5.30 -13.60 -21.20
C ILE A 296 -5.82 -12.24 -21.65
N VAL A 297 -5.48 -11.81 -22.86
CA VAL A 297 -5.86 -10.50 -23.42
C VAL A 297 -7.38 -10.37 -23.54
N GLU A 298 -8.06 -11.39 -24.08
CA GLU A 298 -9.52 -11.40 -24.20
C GLU A 298 -10.22 -11.33 -22.84
N ASN A 299 -9.71 -12.06 -21.83
CA ASN A 299 -10.21 -11.98 -20.47
C ASN A 299 -9.98 -10.59 -19.85
N VAL A 300 -8.86 -9.92 -20.16
CA VAL A 300 -8.61 -8.54 -19.71
C VAL A 300 -9.63 -7.59 -20.32
N TRP A 301 -9.88 -7.68 -21.62
CA TRP A 301 -10.88 -6.84 -22.30
C TRP A 301 -12.29 -7.05 -21.76
N PHE A 302 -12.64 -8.29 -21.43
CA PHE A 302 -13.93 -8.63 -20.81
C PHE A 302 -14.12 -7.98 -19.43
N GLN A 303 -13.05 -7.68 -18.71
CA GLN A 303 -13.14 -6.99 -17.41
C GLN A 303 -13.43 -5.49 -17.53
N VAL A 304 -13.35 -4.89 -18.72
CA VAL A 304 -13.61 -3.44 -18.88
C VAL A 304 -15.13 -3.20 -18.89
N PRO A 305 -15.68 -2.44 -17.93
CA PRO A 305 -17.12 -2.22 -17.92
C PRO A 305 -17.57 -1.42 -19.15
N ASN A 306 -18.65 -1.87 -19.79
CA ASN A 306 -19.22 -1.24 -20.98
C ASN A 306 -19.51 0.26 -20.80
N GLU A 307 -19.87 0.68 -19.59
CA GLU A 307 -20.12 2.09 -19.22
C GLU A 307 -18.92 3.02 -19.50
N TYR A 308 -17.70 2.47 -19.44
CA TYR A 308 -16.45 3.20 -19.66
C TYR A 308 -15.76 2.83 -20.97
N SER A 309 -16.19 1.77 -21.66
CA SER A 309 -15.71 1.41 -22.99
C SER A 309 -15.97 2.56 -23.96
N GLY A 310 -14.92 3.26 -24.38
CA GLY A 310 -15.00 4.48 -25.20
C GLY A 310 -14.79 5.82 -24.46
N LYS A 311 -14.66 5.81 -23.12
CA LYS A 311 -14.36 7.02 -22.31
C LYS A 311 -12.91 7.06 -21.81
N LEU A 312 -12.11 6.01 -22.06
CA LEU A 312 -10.78 5.81 -21.48
C LEU A 312 -9.70 6.40 -22.39
N LEU A 313 -9.64 7.74 -22.46
CA LEU A 313 -8.72 8.47 -23.34
C LEU A 313 -7.24 8.36 -22.93
N GLY A 314 -6.98 8.03 -21.67
CA GLY A 314 -5.64 7.72 -21.14
C GLY A 314 -5.08 6.38 -21.65
N GLY A 315 -5.95 5.52 -22.19
CA GLY A 315 -5.58 4.28 -22.85
C GLY A 315 -5.28 3.12 -21.92
N LEU A 316 -4.46 2.17 -22.39
CA LEU A 316 -4.06 0.96 -21.69
C LEU A 316 -2.63 1.07 -21.18
N ILE A 317 -2.41 0.86 -19.89
CA ILE A 317 -1.09 0.83 -19.27
C ILE A 317 -0.81 -0.60 -18.85
N LEU A 318 0.23 -1.21 -19.43
CA LEU A 318 0.71 -2.55 -19.10
C LEU A 318 1.88 -2.47 -18.13
N THR A 319 1.94 -3.34 -17.14
CA THR A 319 3.08 -3.46 -16.22
C THR A 319 3.23 -4.90 -15.73
N GLY A 320 4.18 -5.14 -14.82
CA GLY A 320 4.49 -6.47 -14.31
C GLY A 320 5.42 -7.26 -15.23
N GLY A 321 5.85 -8.43 -14.76
CA GLY A 321 6.86 -9.24 -15.45
C GLY A 321 6.44 -9.74 -16.82
N GLY A 322 5.16 -10.05 -17.01
CA GLY A 322 4.60 -10.50 -18.29
C GLY A 322 4.56 -9.41 -19.36
N ALA A 323 4.59 -8.13 -18.97
CA ALA A 323 4.67 -7.01 -19.91
C ALA A 323 6.03 -6.90 -20.63
N ASN A 324 7.02 -7.70 -20.23
CA ASN A 324 8.31 -7.78 -20.92
C ASN A 324 8.30 -8.73 -22.12
N MET A 325 7.22 -9.49 -22.33
CA MET A 325 7.14 -10.37 -23.49
C MET A 325 7.16 -9.55 -24.79
N PRO A 326 8.03 -9.89 -25.76
CA PRO A 326 8.08 -9.21 -27.04
C PRO A 326 6.70 -9.13 -27.71
N ASN A 327 6.38 -8.00 -28.34
CA ASN A 327 5.10 -7.73 -28.99
C ASN A 327 3.84 -7.81 -28.11
N ILE A 328 3.96 -7.75 -26.77
CA ILE A 328 2.78 -7.78 -25.90
C ILE A 328 1.80 -6.63 -26.19
N GLU A 329 2.30 -5.43 -26.47
CA GLU A 329 1.46 -4.30 -26.90
C GLU A 329 0.68 -4.65 -28.16
N LYS A 330 1.33 -5.30 -29.13
CA LYS A 330 0.70 -5.70 -30.39
C LYS A 330 -0.37 -6.77 -30.17
N ALA A 331 -0.13 -7.74 -29.29
CA ALA A 331 -1.13 -8.72 -28.88
C ALA A 331 -2.38 -8.04 -28.32
N PHE A 332 -2.20 -7.04 -27.44
CA PHE A 332 -3.32 -6.25 -26.90
C PHE A 332 -4.05 -5.42 -27.97
N ARG A 333 -3.36 -4.97 -29.03
CA ARG A 333 -4.01 -4.27 -30.15
C ARG A 333 -4.77 -5.23 -31.06
N THR A 334 -4.21 -6.40 -31.35
CA THR A 334 -4.74 -7.34 -32.35
C THR A 334 -5.87 -8.18 -31.79
N PHE A 335 -5.73 -8.74 -30.59
CA PHE A 335 -6.76 -9.60 -29.96
C PHE A 335 -7.90 -8.80 -29.31
N ASN A 336 -8.02 -7.53 -29.67
CA ASN A 336 -9.05 -6.65 -29.17
C ASN A 336 -10.23 -6.61 -30.14
N ASN A 337 -11.33 -7.20 -29.72
CA ASN A 337 -12.49 -7.37 -30.59
C ASN A 337 -13.53 -6.24 -30.46
N HIS A 338 -13.42 -5.37 -29.43
CA HIS A 338 -14.55 -4.51 -29.03
C HIS A 338 -14.23 -3.09 -28.56
N ILE A 339 -13.01 -2.78 -28.08
CA ILE A 339 -12.72 -1.51 -27.40
C ILE A 339 -11.65 -0.73 -28.15
N GLN A 340 -11.98 0.31 -28.90
CA GLN A 340 -10.96 1.11 -29.58
C GLN A 340 -10.08 1.86 -28.56
N ILE A 341 -8.88 1.34 -28.32
CA ILE A 341 -7.83 2.01 -27.54
C ILE A 341 -6.67 2.35 -28.47
N GLU A 342 -6.45 3.64 -28.66
CA GLU A 342 -5.36 4.13 -29.53
C GLU A 342 -4.01 4.10 -28.81
N LYS A 343 -4.00 4.39 -27.51
CA LYS A 343 -2.79 4.54 -26.71
C LYS A 343 -2.56 3.32 -25.82
N ILE A 344 -1.45 2.63 -26.04
CA ILE A 344 -0.94 1.60 -25.13
C ILE A 344 0.45 2.03 -24.66
N ARG A 345 0.71 1.91 -23.35
CA ARG A 345 2.01 2.22 -22.75
C ARG A 345 2.45 1.05 -21.89
N ILE A 346 3.71 0.64 -22.03
CA ILE A 346 4.32 -0.31 -21.08
C ILE A 346 5.04 0.49 -20.00
N ALA A 347 4.52 0.43 -18.77
CA ALA A 347 5.11 1.03 -17.59
C ALA A 347 6.22 0.12 -17.02
N LYS A 348 7.42 0.35 -17.55
CA LYS A 348 8.66 -0.32 -17.15
C LYS A 348 9.21 0.12 -15.80
N PHE A 349 8.82 1.29 -15.32
CA PHE A 349 9.24 1.81 -14.03
C PHE A 349 8.22 2.78 -13.43
N VAL A 350 8.44 3.11 -12.17
CA VAL A 350 7.66 4.04 -11.37
C VAL A 350 7.92 5.51 -11.74
N ASN A 351 6.93 6.38 -11.50
CA ASN A 351 7.03 7.82 -11.77
C ASN A 351 7.83 8.57 -10.69
N THR A 352 7.89 8.02 -9.47
CA THR A 352 8.68 8.57 -8.35
C THR A 352 10.17 8.36 -8.60
N THR A 353 10.99 9.34 -8.20
CA THR A 353 12.44 9.23 -8.26
C THR A 353 12.95 8.21 -7.25
N ILE A 354 13.57 7.13 -7.77
CA ILE A 354 14.19 6.07 -6.96
C ILE A 354 15.70 6.12 -7.14
N HIS A 355 16.43 6.22 -6.02
CA HIS A 355 17.88 6.06 -5.96
C HIS A 355 18.22 4.65 -5.48
N SER A 356 18.91 3.86 -6.30
CA SER A 356 19.35 2.52 -5.94
C SER A 356 20.59 2.13 -6.73
N THR A 357 21.46 1.33 -6.12
CA THR A 357 22.57 0.65 -6.79
C THR A 357 22.29 -0.82 -7.06
N ASP A 358 21.11 -1.31 -6.67
CA ASP A 358 20.70 -2.71 -6.85
C ASP A 358 20.37 -2.99 -8.32
N PRO A 359 21.05 -3.96 -8.98
CA PRO A 359 20.77 -4.34 -10.35
C PRO A 359 19.29 -4.63 -10.63
N LEU A 360 18.59 -5.28 -9.69
CA LEU A 360 17.19 -5.66 -9.82
C LEU A 360 16.27 -4.43 -9.97
N ILE A 361 16.62 -3.32 -9.34
CA ILE A 361 15.86 -2.05 -9.42
C ILE A 361 16.26 -1.29 -10.69
N THR A 362 17.54 -1.33 -11.05
CA THR A 362 18.06 -0.57 -12.21
C THR A 362 17.68 -1.16 -13.57
N GLU A 363 17.28 -2.44 -13.63
CA GLU A 363 16.81 -3.09 -14.87
C GLU A 363 15.56 -2.43 -15.44
N LYS A 364 14.68 -1.89 -14.56
CA LYS A 364 13.45 -1.19 -14.94
C LYS A 364 12.60 -2.03 -15.90
N ASP A 365 12.25 -3.24 -15.46
CA ASP A 365 11.44 -4.20 -16.22
C ASP A 365 9.99 -4.29 -15.71
N GLY A 366 9.59 -3.41 -14.80
CA GLY A 366 8.26 -3.35 -14.21
C GLY A 366 7.95 -4.45 -13.18
N ARG A 367 8.83 -5.43 -12.95
CA ARG A 367 8.58 -6.54 -11.99
C ARG A 367 8.50 -6.07 -10.54
N LEU A 368 9.18 -4.98 -10.20
CA LEU A 368 9.27 -4.42 -8.86
C LEU A 368 8.41 -3.18 -8.63
N ASN A 369 7.58 -2.78 -9.62
CA ASN A 369 6.78 -1.57 -9.51
C ASN A 369 5.78 -1.64 -8.32
N THR A 370 5.23 -2.82 -8.06
CA THR A 370 4.28 -3.02 -6.95
C THR A 370 4.97 -2.85 -5.61
N VAL A 371 6.07 -3.56 -5.35
CA VAL A 371 6.82 -3.41 -4.09
C VAL A 371 7.38 -1.99 -3.90
N LEU A 372 7.79 -1.31 -4.98
CA LEU A 372 8.19 0.10 -4.92
C LEU A 372 7.00 1.01 -4.56
N GLY A 373 5.80 0.73 -5.07
CA GLY A 373 4.57 1.42 -4.68
C GLY A 373 4.23 1.24 -3.21
N LEU A 374 4.42 0.03 -2.66
CA LEU A 374 4.24 -0.23 -1.23
C LEU A 374 5.24 0.53 -0.36
N LEU A 375 6.52 0.53 -0.77
CA LEU A 375 7.56 1.30 -0.10
C LEU A 375 7.26 2.81 -0.11
N ALA A 376 6.74 3.31 -1.23
CA ALA A 376 6.33 4.71 -1.36
C ALA A 376 5.10 5.07 -0.51
N LYS A 377 4.25 4.09 -0.17
CA LYS A 377 3.11 4.30 0.72
C LYS A 377 3.52 4.37 2.19
N GLY A 378 4.46 3.55 2.63
CA GLY A 378 4.85 3.48 4.03
C GLY A 378 5.38 4.81 4.60
N ASP A 379 4.97 5.17 5.79
CA ASP A 379 5.23 6.46 6.45
C ASP A 379 5.84 6.31 7.86
N MET A 380 5.66 5.16 8.49
CA MET A 380 6.21 4.81 9.79
C MET A 380 7.62 4.23 9.65
N ASN A 381 8.46 4.51 10.65
CA ASN A 381 9.77 3.87 10.77
C ASN A 381 9.59 2.37 11.08
N CYS A 382 10.30 1.52 10.33
CA CYS A 382 10.32 0.07 10.51
C CYS A 382 11.57 -0.41 11.26
N ALA A 383 12.54 0.47 11.50
CA ALA A 383 13.78 0.11 12.18
C ALA A 383 13.55 -0.24 13.66
N GLY A 384 14.08 -1.40 14.06
CA GLY A 384 14.20 -1.80 15.46
C GLY A 384 15.60 -1.51 16.02
N ASP A 385 15.96 -2.22 17.08
CA ASP A 385 17.25 -2.04 17.76
C ASP A 385 18.45 -2.31 16.84
N GLU A 386 19.56 -1.60 17.08
CA GLU A 386 20.79 -1.84 16.34
C GLU A 386 21.39 -3.22 16.69
N ILE A 387 21.66 -4.01 15.65
CA ILE A 387 22.33 -5.31 15.83
C ILE A 387 23.82 -5.04 16.06
N ARG A 388 24.28 -5.11 17.31
CA ARG A 388 25.69 -5.05 17.67
C ARG A 388 26.33 -6.44 17.58
N ASN A 389 27.43 -6.56 16.84
CA ASN A 389 28.23 -7.79 16.75
C ASN A 389 29.13 -7.98 18.00
N ASP A 390 28.59 -7.82 19.21
CA ASP A 390 29.31 -8.16 20.43
C ASP A 390 29.06 -9.64 20.75
N LEU A 391 29.97 -10.48 20.27
CA LEU A 391 30.01 -11.95 20.41
C LEU A 391 30.01 -12.45 21.88
N PHE A 392 29.98 -11.54 22.86
CA PHE A 392 30.01 -11.82 24.30
C PHE A 392 28.88 -11.15 25.11
N SER A 393 27.89 -10.52 24.47
CA SER A 393 26.72 -9.98 25.19
C SER A 393 25.65 -11.03 25.53
N GLY A 394 26.03 -12.31 25.52
CA GLY A 394 25.20 -13.44 25.93
C GLY A 394 25.30 -13.78 27.42
N ILE A 395 25.36 -12.80 28.31
CA ILE A 395 25.09 -12.99 29.76
C ILE A 395 24.41 -11.72 30.29
N ASP A 396 23.15 -11.52 29.90
CA ASP A 396 22.19 -10.79 30.71
C ASP A 396 20.85 -11.53 30.60
N GLN A 397 20.83 -12.76 31.11
CA GLN A 397 19.58 -13.31 31.64
C GLN A 397 19.20 -12.46 32.85
N LYS A 398 18.43 -11.40 32.62
CA LYS A 398 17.63 -10.83 33.71
C LYS A 398 16.70 -11.94 34.20
N PRO A 399 16.71 -12.28 35.50
CA PRO A 399 15.83 -13.30 36.03
C PRO A 399 14.39 -12.85 35.81
N VAL A 400 13.58 -13.74 35.23
CA VAL A 400 12.13 -13.61 35.22
C VAL A 400 11.67 -13.74 36.67
N ASN A 401 11.55 -12.62 37.36
CA ASN A 401 10.79 -12.55 38.60
C ASN A 401 9.31 -12.70 38.25
N ALA A 402 8.80 -13.92 38.46
CA ALA A 402 7.39 -14.15 38.69
C ALA A 402 7.00 -13.42 39.97
N ASN A 403 6.35 -12.26 39.82
CA ASN A 403 5.40 -11.60 40.72
C ASN A 403 5.45 -10.09 40.48
N ASN A 404 4.67 -9.65 39.50
CA ASN A 404 4.03 -8.34 39.50
C ASN A 404 2.79 -8.44 38.61
N THR A 405 1.68 -8.77 39.25
CA THR A 405 0.34 -8.42 38.78
C THR A 405 0.23 -6.90 38.79
N ASP A 406 0.59 -6.27 37.69
CA ASP A 406 0.16 -4.92 37.36
C ASP A 406 -0.38 -4.90 35.93
N ASN A 407 -1.62 -4.44 35.85
CA ASN A 407 -2.51 -4.40 34.68
C ASN A 407 -1.82 -4.15 33.33
N ARG A 408 -1.55 -5.22 32.59
CA ARG A 408 -1.55 -5.15 31.13
C ARG A 408 -2.98 -5.34 30.67
N ASN A 409 -3.67 -4.22 30.44
CA ASN A 409 -4.88 -4.20 29.65
C ASN A 409 -4.58 -4.89 28.32
N THR A 410 -5.12 -6.09 28.13
CA THR A 410 -5.35 -6.68 26.82
C THR A 410 -6.15 -5.65 26.02
N ARG A 411 -5.52 -5.01 25.02
CA ARG A 411 -6.26 -4.20 24.06
C ARG A 411 -7.25 -5.11 23.34
N ASN A 412 -8.52 -4.80 23.51
CA ASN A 412 -9.62 -5.44 22.81
C ASN A 412 -9.46 -5.24 21.29
N ILE A 413 -9.88 -6.26 20.54
CA ILE A 413 -9.70 -6.45 19.09
C ILE A 413 -10.46 -5.41 18.20
N ASN A 414 -10.98 -4.31 18.77
CA ASN A 414 -11.80 -3.34 18.03
C ASN A 414 -11.19 -1.94 17.86
N GLU A 415 -9.95 -1.68 18.29
CA GLU A 415 -9.39 -0.31 18.20
C GLU A 415 -8.56 -0.01 16.94
N THR A 416 -8.41 -0.97 16.02
CA THR A 416 -7.74 -0.72 14.72
C THR A 416 -8.64 -1.04 13.52
N ILE A 417 -9.94 -0.89 13.71
CA ILE A 417 -10.90 -0.71 12.63
C ILE A 417 -11.58 0.61 12.93
N THR A 418 -11.40 1.62 12.08
CA THR A 418 -12.26 2.81 12.10
C THR A 418 -13.68 2.36 11.76
N THR A 419 -14.40 1.90 12.79
CA THR A 419 -15.83 1.67 12.83
C THR A 419 -16.43 2.89 13.51
N GLY A 420 -17.30 3.61 12.79
CA GLY A 420 -18.22 4.56 13.39
C GLY A 420 -19.24 3.79 14.23
N ILE A 421 -18.88 3.48 15.47
CA ILE A 421 -19.86 3.15 16.50
C ILE A 421 -20.30 4.50 17.08
N VAL A 422 -21.52 4.91 16.76
CA VAL A 422 -22.14 6.08 17.39
C VAL A 422 -22.24 5.80 18.90
N PRO A 423 -21.58 6.58 19.77
CA PRO A 423 -21.67 6.40 21.22
C PRO A 423 -23.11 6.58 21.67
N THR A 424 -23.55 5.77 22.63
CA THR A 424 -24.88 5.95 23.21
C THR A 424 -25.01 7.35 23.82
N ALA A 425 -26.23 7.91 23.89
CA ALA A 425 -26.46 9.28 24.37
C ALA A 425 -25.91 9.55 25.80
N ALA A 426 -25.72 8.51 26.61
CA ALA A 426 -25.08 8.59 27.92
C ALA A 426 -23.55 8.75 27.81
N GLU A 427 -22.90 7.99 26.92
CA GLU A 427 -21.45 8.04 26.69
C GLU A 427 -21.03 9.37 26.05
N LYS A 428 -21.85 9.92 25.14
CA LYS A 428 -21.59 11.24 24.53
C LYS A 428 -21.67 12.37 25.57
N LYS A 429 -22.63 12.32 26.49
CA LYS A 429 -22.73 13.28 27.61
C LYS A 429 -21.54 13.17 28.56
N GLN A 430 -21.09 11.97 28.87
CA GLN A 430 -19.96 11.77 29.79
C GLN A 430 -18.64 12.20 29.14
N ALA A 431 -18.44 11.92 27.85
CA ALA A 431 -17.29 12.41 27.09
C ALA A 431 -17.27 13.94 26.95
N GLU A 432 -18.43 14.58 26.74
CA GLU A 432 -18.53 16.05 26.74
C GLU A 432 -18.24 16.65 28.12
N GLU A 433 -18.70 16.02 29.20
CA GLU A 433 -18.45 16.51 30.55
C GLU A 433 -16.98 16.36 30.96
N ASP A 434 -16.35 15.24 30.60
CA ASP A 434 -14.91 15.01 30.84
C ASP A 434 -14.03 15.91 29.97
N ALA A 435 -14.41 16.13 28.71
CA ALA A 435 -13.73 17.10 27.84
C ALA A 435 -13.85 18.53 28.38
N ARG A 436 -15.02 18.91 28.93
CA ARG A 436 -15.22 20.21 29.59
C ARG A 436 -14.34 20.35 30.83
N LYS A 437 -14.29 19.34 31.70
CA LYS A 437 -13.43 19.36 32.90
C LYS A 437 -11.94 19.43 32.54
N LYS A 438 -11.53 18.74 31.48
CA LYS A 438 -10.13 18.77 31.01
C LYS A 438 -9.75 20.15 30.45
N LYS A 439 -10.67 20.78 29.71
CA LYS A 439 -10.48 22.13 29.18
C LYS A 439 -10.45 23.19 30.28
N GLU A 440 -11.34 23.07 31.28
CA GLU A 440 -11.33 23.94 32.47
C GLU A 440 -10.02 23.80 33.25
N ALA A 441 -9.49 22.58 33.41
CA ALA A 441 -8.20 22.35 34.07
C ALA A 441 -7.00 22.91 33.28
N GLU A 442 -7.01 22.81 31.94
CA GLU A 442 -5.98 23.41 31.08
C GLU A 442 -6.01 24.94 31.11
N ASP A 443 -7.20 25.55 31.10
CA ASP A 443 -7.37 27.00 31.18
C ASP A 443 -6.96 27.54 32.57
N GLU A 444 -7.24 26.80 33.65
CA GLU A 444 -6.77 27.14 34.99
C GLU A 444 -5.24 27.02 35.12
N ALA A 445 -4.65 25.96 34.56
CA ALA A 445 -3.19 25.80 34.53
C ALA A 445 -2.50 26.91 33.74
N LYS A 446 -3.08 27.34 32.61
CA LYS A 446 -2.59 28.50 31.84
C LYS A 446 -2.66 29.79 32.63
N ARG A 447 -3.77 30.06 33.32
CA ARG A 447 -3.90 31.26 34.17
C ARG A 447 -2.86 31.30 35.28
N ILE A 448 -2.60 30.16 35.93
CA ILE A 448 -1.58 30.07 36.98
C ILE A 448 -0.18 30.35 36.40
N ALA A 449 0.14 29.78 35.23
CA ALA A 449 1.42 30.01 34.56
C ALA A 449 1.61 31.49 34.15
N GLU A 450 0.57 32.14 33.61
CA GLU A 450 0.60 33.56 33.25
C GLU A 450 0.76 34.46 34.49
N GLU A 451 0.12 34.11 35.62
CA GLU A 451 0.24 34.87 36.86
C GLU A 451 1.64 34.72 37.50
N GLU A 452 2.24 33.54 37.42
CA GLU A 452 3.64 33.33 37.84
C GLU A 452 4.63 34.08 36.95
N GLU A 453 4.42 34.08 35.63
CA GLU A 453 5.26 34.83 34.69
C GLU A 453 5.15 36.34 34.92
N ALA A 454 3.93 36.85 35.14
CA ALA A 454 3.70 38.25 35.47
C ALA A 454 4.37 38.67 36.79
N LYS A 455 4.34 37.80 37.82
CA LYS A 455 5.08 38.02 39.08
C LYS A 455 6.59 38.06 38.85
N ARG A 456 7.12 37.17 38.01
CA ARG A 456 8.56 37.15 37.65
C ARG A 456 8.99 38.44 36.95
N ILE A 457 8.21 38.90 35.98
CA ILE A 457 8.46 40.15 35.24
C ILE A 457 8.34 41.37 36.17
N ALA A 458 7.38 41.37 37.10
CA ALA A 458 7.24 42.44 38.09
C ALA A 458 8.43 42.48 39.06
N GLU A 459 8.95 41.34 39.47
CA GLU A 459 10.13 41.24 40.33
C GLU A 459 11.41 41.73 39.62
N GLU A 460 11.59 41.38 38.34
CA GLU A 460 12.67 41.92 37.51
C GLU A 460 12.57 43.44 37.33
N LYS A 461 11.37 43.96 37.06
CA LYS A 461 11.14 45.42 36.99
C LYS A 461 11.42 46.12 38.31
N ARG A 462 11.11 45.48 39.45
CA ARG A 462 11.40 46.02 40.79
C ARG A 462 12.90 46.03 41.09
N LYS A 463 13.65 45.02 40.63
CA LYS A 463 15.14 44.99 40.70
C LYS A 463 15.79 46.01 39.76
N ASN A 464 15.17 46.31 38.62
CA ASN A 464 15.66 47.27 37.62
C ASN A 464 15.14 48.71 37.78
N SER A 465 14.29 48.99 38.78
CA SER A 465 13.82 50.35 39.07
C SER A 465 14.96 51.24 39.56
N PHE A 466 14.99 52.48 39.05
CA PHE A 466 15.99 53.52 39.32
C PHE A 466 16.19 53.80 40.82
N THR A 467 15.15 53.57 41.64
CA THR A 467 15.20 53.75 43.10
C THR A 467 16.05 52.68 43.81
N HIS A 468 16.15 51.46 43.26
CA HIS A 468 16.94 50.37 43.88
C HIS A 468 18.44 50.45 43.51
N LYS A 469 18.77 50.95 42.32
CA LYS A 469 20.17 51.24 41.92
C LYS A 469 20.75 52.45 42.68
N ALA A 470 19.95 53.48 42.95
CA ALA A 470 20.39 54.63 43.75
C ALA A 470 20.70 54.24 45.21
N MET A 471 19.88 53.36 45.81
CA MET A 471 20.06 52.95 47.21
C MET A 471 21.28 52.03 47.41
N ASN A 472 21.65 51.22 46.41
CA ASN A 472 22.87 50.41 46.45
C ASN A 472 24.15 51.22 46.22
N ASN A 473 24.11 52.27 45.39
CA ASN A 473 25.26 53.17 45.22
C ASN A 473 25.54 53.99 46.49
N ILE A 474 24.51 54.42 47.22
CA ILE A 474 24.69 55.14 48.50
C ILE A 474 25.28 54.23 49.59
N LYS A 475 24.85 52.96 49.66
CA LYS A 475 25.44 51.97 50.59
C LYS A 475 26.88 51.60 50.25
N GLY A 476 27.24 51.55 48.96
CA GLY A 476 28.63 51.35 48.51
C GLY A 476 29.55 52.53 48.82
N PHE A 477 29.02 53.76 48.75
CA PHE A 477 29.79 54.98 49.04
C PHE A 477 30.08 55.17 50.53
N PHE A 478 29.12 54.84 51.43
CA PHE A 478 29.34 54.90 52.87
C PHE A 478 30.29 53.81 53.41
N LYS A 479 30.36 52.65 52.75
CA LYS A 479 31.28 51.57 53.15
C LYS A 479 32.74 51.88 52.78
N LYS A 480 32.98 52.73 51.78
CA LYS A 480 34.31 53.17 51.34
C LYS A 480 34.90 54.34 52.15
N MET A 481 34.15 54.89 53.10
CA MET A 481 34.56 56.00 53.98
C MET A 481 34.94 55.56 55.40
N ILE A 482 34.84 54.26 55.72
CA ILE A 482 35.06 53.70 57.07
C ILE A 482 36.06 52.52 57.02
N GLU A 483 36.99 52.53 56.08
CA GLU A 483 38.19 51.66 56.15
C GLU A 483 39.39 52.54 56.53
N PRO A 484 40.04 52.30 57.69
CA PRO A 484 41.25 53.01 58.09
C PRO A 484 42.47 52.53 57.26
N GLU A 485 43.29 53.48 56.84
CA GLU A 485 44.62 53.23 56.26
C GLU A 485 45.57 52.76 57.37
N ASP A 486 46.04 51.51 57.30
CA ASP A 486 47.26 51.08 58.00
C ASP A 486 48.48 51.29 57.07
N GLU A 487 49.41 52.11 57.54
CA GLU A 487 50.76 51.60 57.84
C GLU A 487 50.72 50.84 59.17
#